data_AF-A0A521RJ87-F1
#
_entry.id   AF-A0A521RJ87-F1
#
_cell.length_a   1.000
_cell.length_b   1.000
_cell.length_c   1.000
_cell.angle_alpha   90.00
_cell.angle_beta   90.00
_cell.angle_gamma   90.00
#
_symmetry.space_group_name_H-M   'P 1'
#
loop_
_entity.id
_entity.type
_entity.pdbx_description
1 polymer ?
#
loop_
_entity_poly.entity_id
_entity_poly.type
_entity_poly.pdbx_seq_one_letter_code
_entity_poly.pdbx_strand_id
1 'polypeptide(L)'
;MTDPAQLPLRDIHLPEEVSWWPPAPGWWILAGVLLLAGFGVWRWRRQRARVRASAAYVAMQRLHDLRAAYQRHDDPLQLVRELSILLRRMSISASGREESAGLTGEAWLQYLDSRLPEKPFTRGCGRVLIEAPYRQAIDRQELAPLLEICEQWLRAQTGRR
;
A
#
# COMPACT_ATOMS: atom_id res chain seq x y z
N MET A 1 58.10 51.49 -60.94
CA MET A 1 58.45 50.88 -59.64
C MET A 1 57.18 50.92 -58.80
N THR A 2 56.42 49.83 -58.81
CA THR A 2 55.18 49.70 -58.06
C THR A 2 55.39 48.57 -57.06
N ASP A 3 55.35 48.94 -55.79
CA ASP A 3 55.66 48.12 -54.62
C ASP A 3 54.79 46.85 -54.58
N PRO A 4 55.35 45.62 -54.59
CA PRO A 4 54.58 44.39 -54.47
C PRO A 4 54.33 44.02 -53.00
N ALA A 5 54.11 45.01 -52.14
CA ALA A 5 54.03 44.82 -50.70
C ALA A 5 52.81 45.53 -50.12
N GLN A 6 51.62 44.97 -50.39
CA GLN A 6 50.46 45.00 -49.49
C GLN A 6 49.32 44.21 -50.13
N LEU A 7 49.37 42.88 -50.01
CA LEU A 7 48.17 42.07 -50.10
C LEU A 7 47.29 42.43 -48.89
N PRO A 8 46.07 42.97 -49.08
CA PRO A 8 45.18 43.24 -47.97
C PRO A 8 44.72 41.88 -47.44
N LEU A 9 45.31 41.44 -46.33
CA LEU A 9 44.85 40.28 -45.59
C LEU A 9 43.40 40.56 -45.16
N ARG A 10 42.46 39.85 -45.78
CA ARG A 10 41.04 39.94 -45.44
C ARG A 10 40.81 39.09 -44.20
N ASP A 11 40.39 39.72 -43.12
CA ASP A 11 40.08 39.05 -41.85
C ASP A 11 39.15 37.87 -42.08
N ILE A 12 39.55 36.71 -41.57
CA ILE A 12 38.74 35.50 -41.58
C ILE A 12 37.65 35.68 -40.53
N HIS A 13 36.43 35.97 -40.96
CA HIS A 13 35.26 35.93 -40.09
C HIS A 13 35.08 34.49 -39.57
N LEU A 14 35.35 34.26 -38.29
CA LEU A 14 34.88 33.04 -37.62
C LEU A 14 33.34 33.06 -37.64
N PRO A 15 32.66 31.94 -37.95
CA PRO A 15 31.22 31.89 -37.80
C PRO A 15 30.88 32.18 -36.34
N GLU A 16 29.89 33.05 -36.12
CA GLU A 16 29.32 33.26 -34.79
C GLU A 16 29.06 31.89 -34.14
N GLU A 17 29.49 31.75 -32.88
CA GLU A 17 29.32 30.52 -32.11
C GLU A 17 27.86 30.08 -32.24
N VAL A 18 27.64 28.86 -32.76
CA VAL A 18 26.30 28.30 -32.87
C VAL A 18 25.75 28.21 -31.46
N SER A 19 24.94 29.19 -31.07
CA SER A 19 24.24 29.21 -29.81
C SER A 19 23.45 27.91 -29.76
N TRP A 20 23.83 27.00 -28.87
CA TRP A 20 23.25 25.65 -28.73
C TRP A 20 21.79 25.69 -28.21
N TRP A 21 21.15 26.85 -28.34
CA TRP A 21 19.90 27.24 -27.75
C TRP A 21 18.89 27.56 -28.86
N PRO A 22 17.65 27.03 -28.82
CA PRO A 22 17.07 26.23 -27.76
C PRO A 22 17.28 24.73 -27.98
N PRO A 23 17.23 23.90 -26.92
CA PRO A 23 17.09 22.47 -27.08
C PRO A 23 15.90 22.20 -28.01
N ALA A 24 16.11 21.35 -29.02
CA ALA A 24 15.10 21.03 -30.03
C ALA A 24 13.74 20.78 -29.34
N PRO A 25 12.62 21.30 -29.88
CA PRO A 25 11.31 21.31 -29.22
C PRO A 25 10.84 19.92 -28.71
N GLY A 26 11.39 18.83 -29.26
CA GLY A 26 11.18 17.46 -28.77
C GLY A 26 11.58 17.22 -27.31
N TRP A 27 12.55 17.95 -26.75
CA TRP A 27 12.92 17.82 -25.33
C TRP A 27 11.85 18.37 -24.40
N TRP A 28 11.17 19.46 -24.80
CA TRP A 28 10.05 20.00 -24.06
C TRP A 28 8.85 19.04 -24.07
N ILE A 29 8.61 18.37 -25.20
CA ILE A 29 7.60 17.31 -25.30
C ILE A 29 7.97 16.14 -24.38
N LEU A 30 9.21 15.67 -24.40
CA LEU A 30 9.70 14.59 -23.55
C LEU A 30 9.58 14.93 -22.06
N ALA A 31 9.98 16.15 -21.67
CA ALA A 31 9.83 16.66 -20.32
C ALA A 31 8.35 16.70 -19.90
N GLY A 32 7.45 17.17 -20.79
CA GLY A 32 6.01 17.16 -20.55
C GLY A 32 5.44 15.77 -20.32
N VAL A 33 5.86 14.77 -21.12
CA VAL A 33 5.44 13.38 -20.96
C VAL A 33 5.93 12.80 -19.63
N LEU A 34 7.19 13.03 -19.26
CA LEU A 34 7.74 12.56 -17.99
C LEU A 34 7.02 13.20 -16.78
N LEU A 35 6.71 14.50 -16.85
CA LEU A 35 5.94 15.18 -15.81
C LEU A 35 4.52 14.63 -15.69
N LEU A 36 3.83 14.38 -16.81
CA LEU A 36 2.50 13.78 -16.80
C LEU A 36 2.51 12.36 -16.24
N ALA A 37 3.48 11.55 -16.64
CA ALA A 37 3.65 10.20 -16.11
C ALA A 37 3.93 10.21 -14.60
N GLY A 38 4.87 11.06 -14.16
CA GLY A 38 5.19 11.25 -12.74
C GLY A 38 3.98 11.74 -11.93
N PHE A 39 3.22 12.70 -12.45
CA PHE A 39 2.00 13.20 -11.82
C PHE A 39 0.92 12.12 -11.75
N GLY A 40 0.73 11.33 -12.80
CA GLY A 40 -0.20 10.20 -12.85
C GLY A 40 0.13 9.16 -11.78
N VAL A 41 1.40 8.75 -11.69
CA VAL A 41 1.89 7.82 -10.66
C VAL A 41 1.70 8.40 -9.26
N TRP A 42 2.08 9.67 -9.04
CA TRP A 42 1.92 10.34 -7.76
C TRP A 42 0.45 10.41 -7.33
N ARG A 43 -0.44 10.80 -8.23
CA ARG A 43 -1.88 10.90 -7.96
C ARG A 43 -2.49 9.53 -7.67
N TRP A 44 -2.11 8.50 -8.43
CA TRP A 44 -2.56 7.12 -8.20
C TRP A 44 -2.11 6.60 -6.83
N ARG A 45 -0.84 6.81 -6.47
CA ARG A 45 -0.31 6.45 -5.14
C ARG A 45 -1.04 7.19 -4.02
N ARG A 46 -1.30 8.49 -4.21
CA ARG A 46 -2.00 9.31 -3.22
C ARG A 46 -3.46 8.91 -3.05
N GLN A 47 -4.15 8.57 -4.13
CA GLN A 47 -5.53 8.05 -4.05
C GLN A 47 -5.58 6.71 -3.33
N ARG A 48 -4.67 5.78 -3.65
CA ARG A 48 -4.57 4.50 -2.94
C ARG A 48 -4.27 4.68 -1.44
N ALA A 49 -3.41 5.62 -1.08
CA ALA A 49 -3.13 5.92 0.33
C ALA A 49 -4.38 6.45 1.07
N ARG A 50 -5.17 7.33 0.44
CA ARG A 50 -6.42 7.84 1.02
C ARG A 50 -7.47 6.75 1.23
N VAL A 51 -7.69 5.89 0.22
CA VAL A 51 -8.64 4.79 0.31
C VAL A 51 -8.25 3.78 1.40
N ARG A 52 -6.95 3.52 1.55
CA ARG A 52 -6.43 2.66 2.63
C ARG A 52 -6.69 3.24 4.02
N ALA A 53 -6.44 4.54 4.20
CA ALA A 53 -6.69 5.21 5.48
C ALA A 53 -8.18 5.17 5.86
N SER A 54 -9.08 5.43 4.89
CA SER A 54 -10.53 5.32 5.14
C SER A 54 -10.97 3.88 5.41
N ALA A 55 -10.42 2.90 4.70
CA ALA A 55 -10.79 1.49 4.89
C ALA A 55 -10.40 0.99 6.30
N ALA A 56 -9.24 1.39 6.80
CA ALA A 56 -8.79 0.99 8.13
C ALA A 56 -9.62 1.65 9.25
N TYR A 57 -10.01 2.92 9.09
CA TYR A 57 -10.96 3.56 10.02
C TYR A 57 -12.30 2.83 10.06
N VAL A 58 -12.87 2.52 8.90
CA VAL A 58 -14.14 1.77 8.81
C VAL A 58 -13.98 0.37 9.42
N ALA A 59 -12.86 -0.31 9.19
CA ALA A 59 -12.60 -1.62 9.77
C ALA A 59 -12.49 -1.58 11.30
N MET A 60 -11.87 -0.53 11.85
CA MET A 60 -11.79 -0.33 13.30
C MET A 60 -13.17 -0.12 13.91
N GLN A 61 -14.02 0.68 13.27
CA GLN A 61 -15.39 0.89 13.71
C GLN A 61 -16.20 -0.41 13.65
N ARG A 62 -16.02 -1.21 12.60
CA ARG A 62 -16.65 -2.54 12.51
C ARG A 62 -16.16 -3.49 13.60
N LEU A 63 -14.89 -3.46 13.97
CA LEU A 63 -14.38 -4.26 15.10
C LEU A 63 -15.10 -3.89 16.41
N HIS A 64 -15.31 -2.60 16.66
CA HIS A 64 -16.06 -2.14 17.83
C HIS A 64 -17.53 -2.58 17.81
N ASP A 65 -18.18 -2.50 16.64
CA ASP A 65 -19.55 -2.98 16.46
C ASP A 65 -19.65 -4.49 16.76
N LEU A 66 -18.70 -5.29 16.29
CA LEU A 66 -18.63 -6.73 16.56
C LEU A 66 -18.44 -7.03 18.04
N ARG A 67 -17.57 -6.27 18.73
CA ARG A 67 -17.38 -6.40 20.18
C ARG A 67 -18.67 -6.10 20.93
N ALA A 68 -19.38 -5.04 20.55
CA ALA A 68 -20.66 -4.68 21.16
C ALA A 68 -21.77 -5.69 20.85
N ALA A 69 -21.80 -6.26 19.64
CA ALA A 69 -22.75 -7.30 19.27
C ALA A 69 -22.52 -8.58 20.08
N TYR A 70 -21.26 -8.99 20.26
CA TYR A 70 -20.91 -10.14 21.08
C TYR A 70 -21.37 -9.96 22.54
N GLN A 71 -21.23 -8.77 23.12
CA GLN A 71 -21.71 -8.48 24.47
C GLN A 71 -23.24 -8.61 24.62
N ARG A 72 -24.01 -8.48 23.54
CA ARG A 72 -25.49 -8.60 23.57
C ARG A 72 -25.99 -9.99 23.24
N HIS A 73 -25.36 -10.65 22.27
CA HIS A 73 -25.85 -11.91 21.70
C HIS A 73 -25.08 -13.14 22.20
N ASP A 74 -23.91 -12.94 22.79
CA ASP A 74 -23.10 -13.98 23.42
C ASP A 74 -22.84 -15.19 22.51
N ASP A 75 -22.57 -14.91 21.23
CA ASP A 75 -22.27 -15.89 20.18
C ASP A 75 -20.78 -15.83 19.77
N PRO A 76 -19.91 -16.67 20.39
CA PRO A 76 -18.50 -16.77 20.05
C PRO A 76 -18.23 -17.14 18.60
N LEU A 77 -19.03 -18.05 18.03
CA LEU A 77 -18.80 -18.58 16.69
C LEU A 77 -19.09 -17.50 15.65
N GLN A 78 -20.19 -16.76 15.83
CA GLN A 78 -20.50 -15.61 14.98
C GLN A 78 -19.41 -14.54 15.07
N LEU A 79 -18.94 -14.22 16.27
CA LEU A 79 -17.86 -13.24 16.45
C LEU A 79 -16.61 -13.63 15.66
N VAL A 80 -16.12 -14.86 15.83
CA VAL A 80 -14.90 -15.33 15.15
C VAL A 80 -15.08 -15.35 13.63
N ARG A 81 -16.25 -15.75 13.13
CA ARG A 81 -16.56 -15.72 11.70
C ARG A 81 -16.52 -14.31 11.13
N GLU A 82 -17.13 -13.34 11.80
CA GLU A 82 -17.14 -11.95 11.38
C GLU A 82 -15.74 -11.32 11.45
N LEU A 83 -14.94 -11.66 12.46
CA LEU A 83 -13.52 -11.26 12.53
C LEU A 83 -12.72 -11.81 11.35
N SER A 84 -12.88 -13.10 11.02
CA SER A 84 -12.23 -13.71 9.84
C SER A 84 -12.62 -12.99 8.54
N ILE A 85 -13.89 -12.64 8.37
CA ILE A 85 -14.38 -11.90 7.19
C ILE A 85 -13.77 -10.49 7.15
N LEU A 86 -13.75 -9.78 8.27
CA LEU A 86 -13.19 -8.44 8.39
C LEU A 86 -11.70 -8.42 8.02
N LEU A 87 -10.92 -9.34 8.60
CA LEU A 87 -9.49 -9.48 8.33
C LEU A 87 -9.22 -9.84 6.87
N ARG A 88 -10.01 -10.73 6.25
CA ARG A 88 -9.88 -11.05 4.82
C ARG A 88 -10.15 -9.84 3.94
N ARG A 89 -11.23 -9.09 4.20
CA ARG A 89 -11.55 -7.86 3.44
C ARG A 89 -10.43 -6.83 3.55
N MET A 90 -9.87 -6.66 4.75
CA MET A 90 -8.75 -5.74 4.96
C MET A 90 -7.44 -6.23 4.33
N SER A 91 -7.20 -7.53 4.31
CA SER A 91 -6.05 -8.12 3.62
C SER A 91 -6.09 -7.79 2.13
N ILE A 92 -7.24 -8.01 1.48
CA ILE A 92 -7.45 -7.69 0.06
C ILE A 92 -7.29 -6.19 -0.23
N SER A 93 -7.78 -5.33 0.66
CA SER A 93 -7.59 -3.87 0.55
C SER A 93 -6.12 -3.46 0.74
N ALA A 94 -5.39 -4.19 1.59
CA ALA A 94 -4.03 -3.84 2.00
C ALA A 94 -2.93 -4.37 1.05
N SER A 95 -3.03 -5.54 0.45
CA SER A 95 -2.02 -6.09 -0.48
C SER A 95 -2.53 -6.22 -1.93
N GLY A 96 -3.84 -6.11 -2.15
CA GLY A 96 -4.44 -6.38 -3.45
C GLY A 96 -4.91 -7.82 -3.56
N ARG A 97 -5.87 -8.06 -4.47
CA ARG A 97 -6.56 -9.35 -4.60
C ARG A 97 -5.61 -10.49 -4.96
N GLU A 98 -4.63 -10.25 -5.83
CA GLU A 98 -3.71 -11.28 -6.32
C GLU A 98 -2.84 -11.89 -5.23
N GLU A 99 -2.35 -11.08 -4.29
CA GLU A 99 -1.45 -11.54 -3.23
C GLU A 99 -2.18 -12.19 -2.06
N SER A 100 -3.41 -11.76 -1.73
CA SER A 100 -4.09 -12.22 -0.50
C SER A 100 -5.33 -13.09 -0.69
N ALA A 101 -6.02 -13.05 -1.84
CA ALA A 101 -7.31 -13.71 -1.96
C ALA A 101 -7.22 -15.25 -2.00
N GLY A 102 -6.09 -15.78 -2.47
CA GLY A 102 -5.83 -17.22 -2.51
C GLY A 102 -5.29 -17.80 -1.19
N LEU A 103 -4.93 -16.97 -0.21
CA LEU A 103 -4.35 -17.45 1.04
C LEU A 103 -5.42 -18.10 1.93
N THR A 104 -5.14 -19.34 2.36
CA THR A 104 -6.01 -20.11 3.26
C THR A 104 -5.18 -20.82 4.34
N GLY A 105 -5.84 -21.22 5.42
CA GLY A 105 -5.21 -21.96 6.52
C GLY A 105 -3.97 -21.26 7.08
N GLU A 106 -2.89 -22.02 7.25
CA GLU A 106 -1.62 -21.53 7.82
C GLU A 106 -0.97 -20.43 6.98
N ALA A 107 -1.07 -20.49 5.64
CA ALA A 107 -0.50 -19.46 4.78
C ALA A 107 -1.19 -18.09 5.00
N TRP A 108 -2.47 -18.10 5.33
CA TRP A 108 -3.20 -16.89 5.68
C TRP A 108 -2.79 -16.34 7.05
N LEU A 109 -2.60 -17.20 8.06
CA LEU A 109 -2.12 -16.78 9.38
C LEU A 109 -0.70 -16.19 9.31
N GLN A 110 0.19 -16.80 8.52
CA GLN A 110 1.54 -16.28 8.27
C GLN A 110 1.51 -14.90 7.61
N TYR A 111 0.57 -14.66 6.68
CA TYR A 111 0.37 -13.34 6.11
C TYR A 111 -0.08 -12.32 7.17
N LEU A 112 -0.99 -12.69 8.07
CA LEU A 112 -1.40 -11.78 9.15
C LEU A 112 -0.24 -11.45 10.08
N ASP A 113 0.58 -12.45 10.41
CA ASP A 113 1.78 -12.31 11.24
C ASP A 113 2.90 -11.51 10.59
N SER A 114 2.91 -11.33 9.26
CA SER A 114 3.94 -10.54 8.57
C SER A 114 4.06 -9.09 9.09
N ARG A 115 3.06 -8.61 9.83
CA ARG A 115 2.98 -7.24 10.35
C ARG A 115 2.96 -7.12 11.86
N LEU A 116 3.03 -8.24 12.57
CA LEU A 116 3.02 -8.26 14.02
C LEU A 116 4.30 -8.93 14.55
N PRO A 117 4.88 -8.41 15.64
CA PRO A 117 5.90 -9.15 16.37
C PRO A 117 5.28 -10.43 16.97
N GLU A 118 6.11 -11.43 17.28
CA GLU A 118 5.74 -12.65 18.02
C GLU A 118 4.79 -13.66 17.34
N LYS A 119 4.26 -13.33 16.15
CA LYS A 119 3.42 -14.22 15.33
C LYS A 119 2.14 -14.74 16.06
N PRO A 120 1.32 -13.85 16.63
CA PRO A 120 0.16 -14.23 17.44
C PRO A 120 -0.93 -14.99 16.67
N PHE A 121 -0.98 -14.88 15.33
CA PHE A 121 -1.95 -15.61 14.52
C PHE A 121 -1.54 -17.06 14.32
N THR A 122 -0.29 -17.35 13.98
CA THR A 122 0.20 -18.72 13.76
C THR A 122 0.48 -19.46 15.07
N ARG A 123 0.97 -18.75 16.10
CA ARG A 123 1.46 -19.35 17.36
C ARG A 123 0.59 -19.06 18.59
N GLY A 124 -0.41 -18.19 18.48
CA GLY A 124 -1.24 -17.74 19.61
C GLY A 124 -2.73 -17.98 19.41
N CYS A 125 -3.54 -17.14 20.05
CA CYS A 125 -5.01 -17.21 20.01
C CYS A 125 -5.60 -16.98 18.61
N GLY A 126 -4.85 -16.40 17.67
CA GLY A 126 -5.36 -16.17 16.32
C GLY A 126 -5.58 -17.43 15.49
N ARG A 127 -5.06 -18.59 15.92
CA ARG A 127 -5.35 -19.89 15.31
C ARG A 127 -6.83 -20.25 15.32
N VAL A 128 -7.58 -19.72 16.29
CA VAL A 128 -9.04 -19.87 16.40
C VAL A 128 -9.74 -19.48 15.10
N LEU A 129 -9.20 -18.54 14.31
CA LEU A 129 -9.79 -18.10 13.05
C LEU A 129 -9.86 -19.22 11.98
N ILE A 130 -8.94 -20.17 11.99
CA ILE A 130 -8.94 -21.32 11.05
C ILE A 130 -9.48 -22.60 11.69
N GLU A 131 -9.43 -22.70 13.02
CA GLU A 131 -9.89 -23.87 13.77
C GLU A 131 -11.39 -23.82 14.11
N ALA A 132 -11.97 -22.61 14.21
CA ALA A 132 -13.38 -22.42 14.58
C ALA A 132 -14.39 -23.24 13.75
N PRO A 133 -14.26 -23.40 12.42
CA PRO A 133 -15.19 -24.25 11.65
C PRO A 133 -15.17 -25.74 12.07
N TYR A 134 -14.10 -26.19 12.73
CA TYR A 134 -13.88 -27.57 13.13
C TYR A 134 -14.06 -27.79 14.64
N ARG A 135 -14.29 -26.73 15.43
CA ARG A 135 -14.50 -26.81 16.87
C ARG A 135 -16.00 -26.81 17.20
N GLN A 136 -16.38 -27.63 18.19
CA GLN A 136 -17.77 -27.69 18.68
C GLN A 136 -18.14 -26.45 19.53
N ALA A 137 -17.18 -25.88 20.24
CA ALA A 137 -17.34 -24.68 21.04
C ALA A 137 -16.03 -23.86 21.04
N ILE A 138 -16.16 -22.56 21.21
CA ILE A 138 -15.04 -21.63 21.35
C ILE A 138 -15.05 -21.12 22.79
N ASP A 139 -13.91 -21.21 23.48
CA ASP A 139 -13.81 -20.70 24.84
C ASP A 139 -13.86 -19.17 24.82
N ARG A 140 -14.65 -18.58 25.71
CA ARG A 140 -14.76 -17.13 25.88
C ARG A 140 -13.42 -16.51 26.27
N GLN A 141 -12.55 -17.26 26.96
CA GLN A 141 -11.22 -16.81 27.33
C GLN A 141 -10.32 -16.56 26.10
N GLU A 142 -10.59 -17.23 24.97
CA GLU A 142 -9.84 -17.04 23.72
C GLU A 142 -10.27 -15.76 22.97
N LEU A 143 -11.48 -15.25 23.23
CA LEU A 143 -12.08 -14.16 22.45
C LEU A 143 -11.52 -12.78 22.78
N ALA A 144 -11.26 -12.50 24.07
CA ALA A 144 -10.67 -11.24 24.49
C ALA A 144 -9.29 -11.00 23.87
N PRO A 145 -8.30 -11.93 23.99
CA PRO A 145 -7.01 -11.75 23.33
C PRO A 145 -7.13 -11.78 21.80
N LEU A 146 -8.09 -12.53 21.23
CA LEU A 146 -8.34 -12.51 19.79
C LEU A 146 -8.76 -11.11 19.30
N LEU A 147 -9.67 -10.44 20.00
CA LEU A 147 -10.09 -9.08 19.68
C LEU A 147 -8.92 -8.10 19.75
N GLU A 148 -8.07 -8.22 20.77
CA GLU A 148 -6.89 -7.37 20.94
C GLU A 148 -5.89 -7.54 19.79
N ILE A 149 -5.57 -8.78 19.39
CA ILE A 149 -4.64 -8.98 18.26
C ILE A 149 -5.24 -8.52 16.93
N CYS A 150 -6.56 -8.64 16.74
CA CYS A 150 -7.26 -8.09 15.58
C CYS A 150 -7.14 -6.56 15.54
N GLU A 151 -7.32 -5.92 16.70
CA GLU A 151 -7.19 -4.47 16.84
C GLU A 151 -5.76 -4.00 16.54
N GLN A 152 -4.76 -4.66 17.12
CA GLN A 152 -3.34 -4.37 16.87
C GLN A 152 -2.99 -4.51 15.38
N TRP A 153 -3.48 -5.57 14.74
CA TRP A 153 -3.26 -5.79 13.31
C TRP A 153 -3.88 -4.69 12.46
N LEU A 154 -5.13 -4.28 12.75
CA LEU A 154 -5.79 -3.18 12.02
C LEU A 154 -5.05 -1.84 12.21
N ARG A 155 -4.55 -1.55 13.42
CA ARG A 155 -3.71 -0.37 13.69
C ARG A 155 -2.40 -0.41 12.92
N ALA A 156 -1.76 -1.58 12.81
CA ALA A 156 -0.55 -1.76 12.01
C ALA A 156 -0.80 -1.51 10.51
N GLN A 157 -2.04 -1.67 10.01
CA GLN A 157 -2.40 -1.34 8.63
C GLN A 157 -2.51 0.17 8.36
N THR A 158 -2.89 0.98 9.36
CA THR A 158 -2.97 2.45 9.23
C THR A 158 -1.61 3.15 9.15
N GLY A 159 -0.55 2.57 9.75
CA GLY A 159 0.76 3.21 9.89
C GLY A 159 1.62 3.26 8.61
N ARG A 160 1.15 2.67 7.50
CA ARG A 160 1.88 2.62 6.23
C ARG A 160 1.83 3.98 5.52
N ARG A 161 2.68 4.93 5.94
CA ARG A 161 3.01 6.15 5.17
C ARG A 161 4.21 5.91 4.27
#